data_AF-A0A9E0J5H1-F1
#
_entry.id   AF-A0A9E0J5H1-F1
#
_cell.length_a   1.000
_cell.length_b   1.000
_cell.length_c   1.000
_cell.angle_alpha   90.00
_cell.angle_beta   90.00
_cell.angle_gamma   90.00
#
_symmetry.space_group_name_H-M   'P 1'
#
loop_
_entity.id
_entity.type
_entity.pdbx_description
1 polymer ?
#
loop_
_entity_poly.entity_id
_entity_poly.type
_entity_poly.pdbx_seq_one_letter_code
_entity_poly.pdbx_strand_id
1 'polypeptide(L)'
;MTRRPQSANALIKAFAALVPETSASRAFIDQAAADAAPDELPELPPEGLAAALAEFWTSAATRKGRAPVIRLVHGQAGLDRLEVVQDDAPFLVDSIMGEIADQGLSVRAMFHPIVTVTRDRKGVRAETGSPRRESMIQVILETVGKDREAALLAGLKASLADVRAAVDDFPAMLDLMARAISELQAAPKSEVRDEDIAFLSWLHNEHFVYLGARVYEYPRLTDGAYAPEEPLYQPQDGLGVLRDPERTVLRRSSEPAVLTAQIRSRLADPPVTVAKSNVRSRVHRRGYMDYVGIKRYGADGKPCGEIRFVGLFTSEAYDEPAHDVPLLRAKVAHILAKAGAAP
;
A
#
# COMPACT_ATOMS: atom_id res chain seq x y z
N MET A 1 13.64 26.57 -21.43
CA MET A 1 13.60 25.48 -22.44
C MET A 1 14.92 24.73 -22.40
N THR A 2 15.04 23.75 -21.50
CA THR A 2 16.18 22.82 -21.47
C THR A 2 16.08 21.90 -22.70
N ARG A 3 17.11 21.90 -23.55
CA ARG A 3 17.17 21.01 -24.72
C ARG A 3 17.15 19.55 -24.23
N ARG A 4 16.21 18.75 -24.70
CA ARG A 4 16.17 17.30 -24.43
C ARG A 4 17.43 16.62 -25.01
N PRO A 5 17.94 15.55 -24.37
CA PRO A 5 19.09 14.78 -24.88
C PRO A 5 18.86 14.28 -26.30
N GLN A 6 19.92 14.14 -27.11
CA GLN A 6 19.81 13.63 -28.48
C GLN A 6 19.22 12.22 -28.56
N SER A 7 19.54 11.37 -27.58
CA SER A 7 19.01 10.02 -27.43
C SER A 7 17.48 9.98 -27.23
N ALA A 8 16.94 10.88 -26.41
CA ALA A 8 15.50 10.99 -26.17
C ALA A 8 14.74 11.36 -27.47
N ASN A 9 15.32 12.25 -28.29
CA ASN A 9 14.74 12.59 -29.59
C ASN A 9 14.79 11.42 -30.59
N ALA A 10 15.88 10.64 -30.58
CA ALA A 10 16.00 9.45 -31.42
C ALA A 10 14.94 8.39 -31.04
N LEU A 11 14.76 8.13 -29.74
CA LEU A 11 13.75 7.23 -29.20
C LEU A 11 12.32 7.65 -29.61
N ILE A 12 11.97 8.92 -29.40
CA ILE A 12 10.65 9.45 -29.80
C ILE A 12 10.42 9.29 -31.30
N LYS A 13 11.42 9.62 -32.12
CA LYS A 13 11.33 9.51 -33.59
C LYS A 13 11.13 8.06 -34.03
N ALA A 14 11.88 7.12 -33.45
CA ALA A 14 11.76 5.70 -33.75
C ALA A 14 10.39 5.15 -33.34
N PHE A 15 9.85 5.54 -32.18
CA PHE A 15 8.53 5.13 -31.73
C PHE A 15 7.41 5.67 -32.64
N ALA A 16 7.50 6.93 -33.06
CA ALA A 16 6.52 7.55 -33.96
C ALA A 16 6.46 6.88 -35.35
N ALA A 17 7.52 6.17 -35.76
CA ALA A 17 7.50 5.36 -36.98
C ALA A 17 6.73 4.04 -36.83
N LEU A 18 6.49 3.58 -35.59
CA LEU A 18 5.86 2.30 -35.27
C LEU A 18 4.42 2.44 -34.75
N VAL A 19 4.11 3.56 -34.09
CA VAL A 19 2.82 3.80 -33.44
C VAL A 19 2.19 5.07 -34.01
N PRO A 20 0.92 5.02 -34.49
CA PRO A 20 0.21 6.20 -34.94
C PRO A 20 0.13 7.27 -33.84
N GLU A 21 0.45 8.51 -34.18
CA GLU A 21 0.46 9.60 -33.22
C GLU A 21 -0.96 9.99 -32.79
N THR A 22 -1.16 9.92 -31.49
CA THR A 22 -2.31 10.43 -30.73
C THR A 22 -1.78 11.19 -29.52
N SER A 23 -2.61 12.04 -28.90
CA SER A 23 -2.24 12.75 -27.65
C SER A 23 -1.74 11.80 -26.57
N ALA A 24 -2.40 10.65 -26.39
CA ALA A 24 -2.04 9.66 -25.38
C ALA A 24 -0.73 8.92 -25.74
N SER A 25 -0.55 8.49 -27.00
CA SER A 25 0.71 7.83 -27.42
C SER A 25 1.90 8.78 -27.37
N ARG A 26 1.66 10.08 -27.62
CA ARG A 26 2.70 11.11 -27.55
C ARG A 26 3.10 11.35 -26.09
N ALA A 27 2.12 11.48 -25.20
CA ALA A 27 2.36 11.61 -23.76
C ALA A 27 3.07 10.37 -23.18
N PHE A 28 2.73 9.17 -23.68
CA PHE A 28 3.40 7.92 -23.31
C PHE A 28 4.90 7.96 -23.62
N ILE A 29 5.25 8.22 -24.88
CA ILE A 29 6.66 8.20 -25.30
C ILE A 29 7.45 9.39 -24.77
N ASP A 30 6.83 10.57 -24.63
CA ASP A 30 7.51 11.74 -24.05
C ASP A 30 7.92 11.50 -22.59
N GLN A 31 7.09 10.79 -21.81
CA GLN A 31 7.41 10.42 -20.43
C GLN A 31 8.50 9.33 -20.40
N ALA A 32 8.35 8.25 -21.16
CA ALA A 32 9.36 7.20 -21.21
C ALA A 32 10.74 7.73 -21.67
N ALA A 33 10.75 8.66 -22.64
CA ALA A 33 11.98 9.29 -23.12
C ALA A 33 12.58 10.30 -22.15
N ALA A 34 11.80 10.84 -21.22
CA ALA A 34 12.32 11.69 -20.14
C ALA A 34 13.06 10.85 -19.08
N ASP A 35 12.60 9.63 -18.83
CA ASP A 35 13.22 8.69 -17.90
C ASP A 35 14.39 7.91 -18.52
N ALA A 36 14.45 7.82 -19.86
CA ALA A 36 15.48 7.06 -20.56
C ALA A 36 16.87 7.70 -20.48
N ALA A 37 17.80 7.04 -19.78
CA ALA A 37 19.22 7.35 -19.83
C ALA A 37 19.95 6.42 -20.82
N PRO A 38 20.70 6.95 -21.79
CA PRO A 38 21.37 6.13 -22.83
C PRO A 38 22.38 5.12 -22.27
N ASP A 39 23.02 5.47 -21.17
CA ASP A 39 24.10 4.68 -20.58
C ASP A 39 23.58 3.56 -19.66
N GLU A 40 22.28 3.55 -19.32
CA GLU A 40 21.68 2.55 -18.43
C GLU A 40 21.35 1.23 -19.15
N LEU A 41 21.10 1.29 -20.46
CA LEU A 41 20.71 0.14 -21.29
C LEU A 41 21.54 0.07 -22.59
N PRO A 42 22.87 -0.11 -22.53
CA PRO A 42 23.71 -0.19 -23.71
C PRO A 42 23.35 -1.35 -24.65
N GLU A 43 22.73 -2.42 -24.11
CA GLU A 43 22.25 -3.57 -24.88
C GLU A 43 20.99 -3.26 -25.69
N LEU A 44 20.29 -2.16 -25.37
CA LEU A 44 19.01 -1.79 -25.98
C LEU A 44 19.11 -0.36 -26.57
N PRO A 45 19.59 -0.22 -27.83
CA PRO A 45 19.70 1.08 -28.47
C PRO A 45 18.32 1.76 -28.62
N PRO A 46 18.26 3.08 -28.90
CA PRO A 46 17.00 3.83 -28.97
C PRO A 46 15.93 3.20 -29.85
N GLU A 47 16.30 2.58 -30.98
CA GLU A 47 15.39 1.87 -31.87
C GLU A 47 14.82 0.58 -31.26
N GLY A 48 15.65 -0.16 -30.52
CA GLY A 48 15.24 -1.36 -29.79
C GLY A 48 14.30 -1.03 -28.63
N LEU A 49 14.61 0.03 -27.88
CA LEU A 49 13.75 0.53 -26.82
C LEU A 49 12.42 1.09 -27.38
N ALA A 50 12.47 1.80 -28.50
CA ALA A 50 11.27 2.26 -29.21
C ALA A 50 10.37 1.09 -29.62
N ALA A 51 10.94 0.02 -30.15
CA ALA A 51 10.20 -1.17 -30.53
C ALA A 51 9.55 -1.86 -29.31
N ALA A 52 10.28 -2.00 -28.20
CA ALA A 52 9.75 -2.57 -26.96
C ALA A 52 8.60 -1.73 -26.38
N LEU A 53 8.74 -0.40 -26.38
CA LEU A 53 7.69 0.52 -25.94
C LEU A 53 6.49 0.54 -26.90
N ALA A 54 6.71 0.42 -28.20
CA ALA A 54 5.65 0.31 -29.20
C ALA A 54 4.85 -0.99 -29.07
N GLU A 55 5.53 -2.11 -28.80
CA GLU A 55 4.89 -3.39 -28.49
C GLU A 55 4.04 -3.29 -27.22
N PHE A 56 4.60 -2.68 -26.15
CA PHE A 56 3.87 -2.45 -24.92
C PHE A 56 2.64 -1.56 -25.12
N TRP A 57 2.81 -0.44 -25.83
CA TRP A 57 1.70 0.44 -26.18
C TRP A 57 0.60 -0.32 -26.91
N THR A 58 0.96 -1.12 -27.92
CA THR A 58 0.03 -1.87 -28.76
C THR A 58 -0.68 -2.97 -27.96
N SER A 59 0.05 -3.74 -27.15
CA SER A 59 -0.53 -4.80 -26.33
C SER A 59 -1.52 -4.29 -25.29
N ALA A 60 -1.30 -3.07 -24.80
CA ALA A 60 -2.20 -2.37 -23.89
C ALA A 60 -3.46 -1.78 -24.56
N ALA A 61 -3.66 -1.99 -25.86
CA ALA A 61 -4.84 -1.51 -26.57
C ALA A 61 -6.15 -2.03 -25.96
N THR A 62 -6.13 -3.20 -25.32
CA THR A 62 -7.31 -3.78 -24.66
C THR A 62 -7.05 -4.04 -23.19
N ARG A 63 -7.94 -3.56 -22.32
CA ARG A 63 -7.99 -3.87 -20.89
C ARG A 63 -9.43 -3.93 -20.41
N LYS A 64 -9.86 -5.09 -19.92
CA LYS A 64 -11.24 -5.32 -19.46
C LYS A 64 -11.37 -5.07 -17.96
N GLY A 65 -12.39 -4.30 -17.59
CA GLY A 65 -12.71 -4.01 -16.19
C GLY A 65 -11.60 -3.19 -15.50
N ARG A 66 -11.53 -3.29 -14.17
CA ARG A 66 -10.52 -2.56 -13.38
C ARG A 66 -9.25 -3.37 -13.12
N ALA A 67 -9.23 -4.68 -13.37
CA ALA A 67 -8.08 -5.55 -13.09
C ALA A 67 -6.81 -5.08 -13.82
N PRO A 68 -5.62 -5.28 -13.24
CA PRO A 68 -4.37 -4.99 -13.92
C PRO A 68 -4.14 -6.01 -15.02
N VAL A 69 -3.54 -5.56 -16.13
CA VAL A 69 -2.90 -6.45 -17.12
C VAL A 69 -1.44 -6.54 -16.75
N ILE A 70 -0.94 -7.75 -16.53
CA ILE A 70 0.46 -8.03 -16.19
C ILE A 70 0.98 -9.02 -17.22
N ARG A 71 2.11 -8.69 -17.85
CA ARG A 71 2.76 -9.53 -18.86
C ARG A 71 4.25 -9.61 -18.55
N LEU A 72 4.83 -10.80 -18.69
CA LEU A 72 6.27 -10.96 -18.85
C LEU A 72 6.52 -11.23 -20.34
N VAL A 73 7.32 -10.39 -20.98
CA VAL A 73 7.72 -10.58 -22.37
C VAL A 73 9.21 -10.89 -22.40
N HIS A 74 9.56 -12.06 -22.90
CA HIS A 74 10.95 -12.43 -23.08
C HIS A 74 11.56 -11.65 -24.23
N GLY A 75 12.61 -10.88 -23.94
CA GLY A 75 13.27 -10.04 -24.92
C GLY A 75 14.51 -10.70 -25.53
N GLN A 76 15.19 -9.93 -26.37
CA GLN A 76 16.49 -10.30 -26.93
C GLN A 76 17.62 -9.84 -25.99
N ALA A 77 18.84 -10.32 -26.22
CA ALA A 77 20.03 -9.95 -25.46
C ALA A 77 19.96 -10.25 -23.94
N GLY A 78 19.14 -11.23 -23.52
CA GLY A 78 19.06 -11.65 -22.12
C GLY A 78 18.25 -10.73 -21.22
N LEU A 79 17.48 -9.79 -21.78
CA LEU A 79 16.62 -8.87 -21.05
C LEU A 79 15.15 -9.25 -21.20
N ASP A 80 14.48 -9.50 -20.07
CA ASP A 80 13.04 -9.69 -20.01
C ASP A 80 12.33 -8.36 -19.71
N ARG A 81 11.06 -8.25 -20.07
CA ARG A 81 10.25 -7.05 -19.83
C ARG A 81 8.99 -7.40 -19.06
N LEU A 82 8.89 -6.88 -17.85
CA LEU A 82 7.65 -6.92 -17.10
C LEU A 82 6.81 -5.69 -17.43
N GLU A 83 5.61 -5.91 -17.95
CA GLU A 83 4.69 -4.87 -18.39
C GLU A 83 3.42 -4.90 -17.54
N VAL A 84 3.03 -3.76 -16.97
CA VAL A 84 1.84 -3.60 -16.13
C VAL A 84 0.99 -2.43 -16.63
N VAL A 85 -0.31 -2.67 -16.81
CA VAL A 85 -1.30 -1.63 -17.18
C VAL A 85 -2.48 -1.66 -16.23
N GLN A 86 -2.77 -0.55 -15.57
CA GLN A 86 -3.94 -0.40 -14.70
C GLN A 86 -4.33 1.07 -14.49
N ASP A 87 -5.43 1.29 -13.77
CA ASP A 87 -5.81 2.64 -13.30
C ASP A 87 -4.67 3.23 -12.45
N ASP A 88 -4.37 4.51 -12.63
CA ASP A 88 -3.35 5.21 -11.86
C ASP A 88 -3.72 5.29 -10.37
N ALA A 89 -2.75 5.02 -9.48
CA ALA A 89 -2.94 5.00 -8.04
C ALA A 89 -1.61 5.21 -7.30
N PRO A 90 -1.64 5.65 -6.01
CA PRO A 90 -0.47 5.63 -5.15
C PRO A 90 0.10 4.21 -4.97
N PHE A 91 1.39 4.14 -4.62
CA PHE A 91 2.09 2.90 -4.25
C PHE A 91 2.18 1.82 -5.35
N LEU A 92 2.07 2.17 -6.63
CA LEU A 92 2.21 1.17 -7.69
C LEU A 92 3.67 0.76 -7.91
N VAL A 93 4.54 1.74 -8.14
CA VAL A 93 5.96 1.53 -8.49
C VAL A 93 6.70 0.81 -7.38
N ASP A 94 6.67 1.37 -6.18
CA ASP A 94 7.35 0.85 -4.99
C ASP A 94 6.88 -0.59 -4.63
N SER A 95 5.59 -0.91 -4.78
CA SER A 95 5.05 -2.25 -4.53
C SER A 95 5.48 -3.26 -5.59
N ILE A 96 5.52 -2.86 -6.87
CA ILE A 96 6.03 -3.68 -7.98
C ILE A 96 7.52 -3.96 -7.79
N MET A 97 8.31 -2.90 -7.56
CA MET A 97 9.74 -3.00 -7.32
C MET A 97 10.06 -3.81 -6.07
N GLY A 98 9.26 -3.64 -5.02
CA GLY A 98 9.36 -4.42 -3.79
C GLY A 98 9.10 -5.91 -4.01
N GLU A 99 8.11 -6.29 -4.84
CA GLU A 99 7.86 -7.70 -5.19
C GLU A 99 9.02 -8.30 -6.01
N ILE A 100 9.53 -7.56 -7.00
CA ILE A 100 10.65 -7.98 -7.84
C ILE A 100 11.89 -8.22 -6.96
N ALA A 101 12.19 -7.29 -6.05
CA ALA A 101 13.32 -7.38 -5.13
C ALA A 101 13.17 -8.52 -4.11
N ASP A 102 11.98 -8.73 -3.54
CA ASP A 102 11.69 -9.81 -2.58
C ASP A 102 11.88 -11.20 -3.22
N GLN A 103 11.66 -11.31 -4.54
CA GLN A 103 11.96 -12.51 -5.30
C GLN A 103 13.42 -12.61 -5.73
N GLY A 104 14.27 -11.59 -5.52
CA GLY A 104 15.68 -11.58 -5.91
C GLY A 104 15.90 -11.48 -7.41
N LEU A 105 15.10 -10.65 -8.10
CA LEU A 105 15.25 -10.37 -9.53
C LEU A 105 15.98 -9.04 -9.74
N SER A 106 16.90 -9.01 -10.71
CA SER A 106 17.67 -7.82 -11.05
C SER A 106 16.88 -6.90 -11.99
N VAL A 107 16.71 -5.64 -11.59
CA VAL A 107 16.13 -4.59 -12.44
C VAL A 107 17.25 -3.84 -13.16
N ARG A 108 17.07 -3.63 -14.47
CA ARG A 108 17.99 -2.89 -15.33
C ARG A 108 17.50 -1.47 -15.61
N ALA A 109 16.20 -1.30 -15.81
CA ALA A 109 15.56 0.00 -16.00
C ALA A 109 14.05 -0.09 -15.72
N MET A 110 13.40 1.05 -15.54
CA MET A 110 11.95 1.14 -15.40
C MET A 110 11.43 2.41 -16.07
N PHE A 111 10.31 2.29 -16.75
CA PHE A 111 9.56 3.39 -17.34
C PHE A 111 8.14 3.39 -16.76
N HIS A 112 7.67 4.55 -16.28
CA HIS A 112 6.31 4.69 -15.74
C HIS A 112 5.54 5.86 -16.37
N PRO A 113 5.24 5.80 -17.68
CA PRO A 113 4.28 6.74 -18.25
C PRO A 113 2.90 6.63 -17.60
N ILE A 114 2.34 7.77 -17.22
CA ILE A 114 0.95 7.91 -16.81
C ILE A 114 0.20 8.64 -17.92
N VAL A 115 -0.76 7.96 -18.55
CA VAL A 115 -1.47 8.50 -19.72
C VAL A 115 -2.96 8.54 -19.50
N THR A 116 -3.61 9.56 -20.04
CA THR A 116 -5.07 9.64 -20.06
C THR A 116 -5.60 8.98 -21.32
N VAL A 117 -6.39 7.92 -21.16
CA VAL A 117 -7.03 7.20 -22.26
C VAL A 117 -8.53 7.03 -22.02
N THR A 118 -9.29 6.88 -23.09
CA THR A 118 -10.70 6.45 -23.07
C THR A 118 -10.78 5.02 -23.60
N ARG A 119 -11.71 4.22 -23.06
CA ARG A 119 -11.93 2.83 -23.47
C ARG A 119 -13.42 2.58 -23.69
N ASP A 120 -13.73 1.76 -24.68
CA ASP A 120 -15.10 1.29 -24.94
C ASP A 120 -15.56 0.24 -23.90
N ARG A 121 -16.81 -0.22 -24.02
CA ARG A 121 -17.36 -1.25 -23.12
C ARG A 121 -16.65 -2.60 -23.21
N LYS A 122 -15.92 -2.88 -24.29
CA LYS A 122 -15.10 -4.09 -24.47
C LYS A 122 -13.69 -3.93 -23.90
N GLY A 123 -13.34 -2.74 -23.42
CA GLY A 123 -12.03 -2.42 -22.86
C GLY A 123 -11.01 -1.97 -23.90
N VAL A 124 -11.42 -1.79 -25.16
CA VAL A 124 -10.53 -1.36 -26.25
C VAL A 124 -10.36 0.15 -26.17
N ARG A 125 -9.13 0.67 -26.32
CA ARG A 125 -8.89 2.12 -26.42
C ARG A 125 -9.72 2.69 -27.56
N ALA A 126 -10.43 3.77 -27.27
CA ALA A 126 -11.34 4.43 -28.20
C ALA A 126 -11.12 5.95 -28.15
N GLU A 127 -11.74 6.70 -29.05
CA GLU A 127 -11.72 8.17 -28.98
C GLU A 127 -12.80 8.72 -28.03
N THR A 128 -13.86 7.95 -27.81
CA THR A 128 -15.01 8.33 -26.99
C THR A 128 -15.11 7.46 -25.73
N GLY A 129 -15.62 8.05 -24.65
CA GLY A 129 -15.77 7.39 -23.35
C GLY A 129 -15.34 8.27 -22.19
N SER A 130 -15.37 7.73 -20.97
CA SER A 130 -14.89 8.43 -19.79
C SER A 130 -13.36 8.37 -19.73
N PRO A 131 -12.65 9.51 -19.71
CA PRO A 131 -11.20 9.53 -19.62
C PRO A 131 -10.74 8.95 -18.29
N ARG A 132 -9.67 8.16 -18.33
CA ARG A 132 -9.04 7.56 -17.15
C ARG A 132 -7.54 7.71 -17.25
N ARG A 133 -6.90 8.02 -16.13
CA ARG A 133 -5.45 7.96 -16.01
C ARG A 133 -5.05 6.51 -15.84
N GLU A 134 -4.20 6.01 -16.73
CA GLU A 134 -3.63 4.68 -16.64
C GLU A 134 -2.12 4.76 -16.41
N SER A 135 -1.68 4.04 -15.40
CA SER A 135 -0.27 3.75 -15.15
C SER A 135 0.18 2.64 -16.09
N MET A 136 1.11 2.94 -16.98
CA MET A 136 1.72 1.98 -17.90
C MET A 136 3.18 1.77 -17.49
N ILE A 137 3.44 0.73 -16.72
CA ILE A 137 4.76 0.48 -16.13
C ILE A 137 5.46 -0.62 -16.93
N GLN A 138 6.65 -0.34 -17.44
CA GLN A 138 7.54 -1.34 -18.02
C GLN A 138 8.82 -1.41 -17.19
N VAL A 139 9.13 -2.58 -16.65
CA VAL A 139 10.38 -2.86 -15.94
C VAL A 139 11.22 -3.78 -16.82
N ILE A 140 12.43 -3.36 -17.13
CA ILE A 140 13.42 -4.18 -17.82
C ILE A 140 14.18 -4.98 -16.76
N LEU A 141 14.15 -6.29 -16.90
CA LEU A 141 14.75 -7.25 -15.96
C LEU A 141 15.88 -8.00 -16.67
N GLU A 142 16.85 -8.49 -15.90
CA GLU A 142 17.64 -9.63 -16.36
C GLU A 142 16.71 -10.84 -16.57
N THR A 143 17.16 -11.84 -17.34
CA THR A 143 16.36 -13.03 -17.64
C THR A 143 15.79 -13.65 -16.36
N VAL A 144 14.46 -13.69 -16.26
CA VAL A 144 13.73 -14.18 -15.08
C VAL A 144 13.82 -15.69 -14.99
N GLY A 145 13.78 -16.37 -16.14
CA GLY A 145 13.73 -17.83 -16.25
C GLY A 145 12.32 -18.40 -16.07
N LYS A 146 12.02 -19.47 -16.82
CA LYS A 146 10.66 -20.07 -16.87
C LYS A 146 10.14 -20.52 -15.51
N ASP A 147 11.03 -20.98 -14.64
CA ASP A 147 10.66 -21.54 -13.34
C ASP A 147 10.21 -20.47 -12.34
N ARG A 148 10.56 -19.19 -12.60
CA ARG A 148 10.26 -18.05 -11.71
C ARG A 148 9.11 -17.18 -12.21
N GLU A 149 8.78 -17.23 -13.50
CA GLU A 149 7.74 -16.42 -14.12
C GLU A 149 6.38 -16.55 -13.42
N ALA A 150 5.93 -17.78 -13.15
CA ALA A 150 4.63 -18.01 -12.51
C ALA A 150 4.57 -17.39 -11.10
N ALA A 151 5.66 -17.50 -10.34
CA ALA A 151 5.76 -16.91 -9.01
C ALA A 151 5.80 -15.38 -9.06
N LEU A 152 6.53 -14.79 -10.00
CA LEU A 152 6.58 -13.35 -10.23
C LEU A 152 5.19 -12.78 -10.54
N LEU A 153 4.50 -13.36 -11.54
CA LEU A 153 3.19 -12.88 -11.95
C LEU A 153 2.14 -13.03 -10.84
N ALA A 154 2.18 -14.14 -10.09
CA ALA A 154 1.28 -14.34 -8.94
C ALA A 154 1.53 -13.33 -7.82
N GLY A 155 2.81 -13.10 -7.47
CA GLY A 155 3.21 -12.14 -6.44
C GLY A 155 2.85 -10.69 -6.80
N LEU A 156 3.04 -10.29 -8.05
CA LEU A 156 2.65 -8.96 -8.55
C LEU A 156 1.13 -8.80 -8.53
N LYS A 157 0.38 -9.81 -8.97
CA LYS A 157 -1.09 -9.78 -8.92
C LYS A 157 -1.60 -9.61 -7.49
N ALA A 158 -1.01 -10.33 -6.52
CA ALA A 158 -1.35 -10.18 -5.11
C ALA A 158 -0.99 -8.79 -4.58
N SER A 159 0.19 -8.27 -4.92
CA SER A 159 0.64 -6.94 -4.49
C SER A 159 -0.25 -5.83 -5.03
N LEU A 160 -0.62 -5.88 -6.32
CA LEU A 160 -1.53 -4.91 -6.93
C LEU A 160 -2.98 -5.03 -6.43
N ALA A 161 -3.41 -6.22 -6.00
CA ALA A 161 -4.68 -6.38 -5.32
C ALA A 161 -4.68 -5.71 -3.93
N ASP A 162 -3.59 -5.87 -3.17
CA ASP A 162 -3.42 -5.21 -1.87
C ASP A 162 -3.38 -3.69 -2.01
N VAL A 163 -2.62 -3.16 -2.97
CA VAL A 163 -2.56 -1.71 -3.25
C VAL A 163 -3.97 -1.17 -3.52
N ARG A 164 -4.70 -1.84 -4.42
CA ARG A 164 -6.06 -1.43 -4.75
C ARG A 164 -6.99 -1.47 -3.55
N ALA A 165 -6.94 -2.52 -2.75
CA ALA A 165 -7.79 -2.63 -1.56
C ALA A 165 -7.49 -1.49 -0.58
N ALA A 166 -6.21 -1.24 -0.28
CA ALA A 166 -5.79 -0.18 0.61
C ALA A 166 -6.19 1.21 0.10
N VAL A 167 -6.00 1.48 -1.20
CA VAL A 167 -6.33 2.78 -1.82
C VAL A 167 -7.84 3.00 -1.92
N ASP A 168 -8.60 1.99 -2.39
CA ASP A 168 -10.06 2.12 -2.54
C ASP A 168 -10.74 2.33 -1.16
N ASP A 169 -10.22 1.74 -0.07
CA ASP A 169 -10.77 1.87 1.29
C ASP A 169 -10.12 2.96 2.16
N PHE A 170 -9.11 3.67 1.64
CA PHE A 170 -8.41 4.68 2.41
C PHE A 170 -9.35 5.72 3.06
N PRO A 171 -10.37 6.28 2.36
CA PRO A 171 -11.32 7.19 2.99
C PRO A 171 -12.10 6.54 4.14
N ALA A 172 -12.55 5.29 3.97
CA ALA A 172 -13.30 4.57 5.00
C ALA A 172 -12.44 4.26 6.24
N MET A 173 -11.13 4.05 6.07
CA MET A 173 -10.18 3.89 7.17
C MET A 173 -9.95 5.20 7.92
N LEU A 174 -9.88 6.35 7.23
CA LEU A 174 -9.83 7.67 7.88
C LEU A 174 -11.10 7.95 8.68
N ASP A 175 -12.28 7.68 8.11
CA ASP A 175 -13.56 7.83 8.82
C ASP A 175 -13.63 6.92 10.05
N LEU A 176 -13.08 5.70 9.97
CA LEU A 176 -12.99 4.79 11.10
C LEU A 176 -12.05 5.31 12.19
N MET A 177 -10.92 5.93 11.82
CA MET A 177 -9.99 6.56 12.78
C MET A 177 -10.64 7.78 13.45
N ALA A 178 -11.31 8.64 12.70
CA ALA A 178 -12.05 9.79 13.25
C ALA A 178 -13.15 9.35 14.22
N ARG A 179 -13.88 8.27 13.90
CA ARG A 179 -14.84 7.65 14.83
C ARG A 179 -14.16 7.12 16.08
N ALA A 180 -13.02 6.43 15.94
CA ALA A 180 -12.26 5.90 17.08
C ALA A 180 -11.81 7.02 18.03
N ILE A 181 -11.31 8.14 17.49
CA ILE A 181 -10.96 9.35 18.25
C ILE A 181 -12.17 9.89 19.00
N SER A 182 -13.32 10.01 18.33
CA SER A 182 -14.56 10.53 18.93
C SER A 182 -15.09 9.62 20.05
N GLU A 183 -15.07 8.30 19.83
CA GLU A 183 -15.44 7.30 20.86
C GLU A 183 -14.51 7.41 22.08
N LEU A 184 -13.20 7.57 21.87
CA LEU A 184 -12.23 7.70 22.96
C LEU A 184 -12.36 9.03 23.73
N GLN A 185 -12.72 10.13 23.06
CA GLN A 185 -13.03 11.41 23.71
C GLN A 185 -14.22 11.32 24.67
N ALA A 186 -15.25 10.55 24.28
CA ALA A 186 -16.44 10.30 25.08
C ALA A 186 -16.23 9.23 26.18
N ALA A 187 -15.17 8.43 26.10
CA ALA A 187 -14.85 7.41 27.08
C ALA A 187 -14.49 8.02 28.46
N PRO A 188 -14.59 7.23 29.56
CA PRO A 188 -14.17 7.68 30.88
C PRO A 188 -12.76 8.27 30.88
N LYS A 189 -12.55 9.36 31.63
CA LYS A 189 -11.22 9.99 31.73
C LYS A 189 -10.22 9.00 32.32
N SER A 190 -9.03 8.96 31.71
CA SER A 190 -7.84 8.29 32.25
C SER A 190 -6.62 9.20 32.04
N GLU A 191 -5.55 8.97 32.80
CA GLU A 191 -4.34 9.80 32.73
C GLU A 191 -3.68 9.80 31.34
N VAL A 192 -3.84 8.72 30.57
CA VAL A 192 -3.24 8.56 29.24
C VAL A 192 -4.17 8.97 28.10
N ARG A 193 -5.46 9.22 28.36
CA ARG A 193 -6.48 9.39 27.33
C ARG A 193 -6.19 10.55 26.38
N ASP A 194 -5.78 11.69 26.92
CA ASP A 194 -5.54 12.88 26.09
C ASP A 194 -4.29 12.70 25.22
N GLU A 195 -3.28 11.95 25.70
CA GLU A 195 -2.09 11.58 24.93
C GLU A 195 -2.41 10.53 23.85
N ASP A 196 -3.25 9.54 24.17
CA ASP A 196 -3.76 8.56 23.21
C ASP A 196 -4.54 9.25 22.09
N ILE A 197 -5.42 10.21 22.42
CA ILE A 197 -6.15 11.01 21.42
C ILE A 197 -5.17 11.81 20.56
N ALA A 198 -4.17 12.46 21.16
CA ALA A 198 -3.16 13.22 20.42
C ALA A 198 -2.41 12.33 19.42
N PHE A 199 -2.05 11.11 19.83
CA PHE A 199 -1.42 10.12 18.95
C PHE A 199 -2.32 9.71 17.79
N LEU A 200 -3.58 9.38 18.05
CA LEU A 200 -4.51 8.99 17.00
C LEU A 200 -4.78 10.14 16.02
N SER A 201 -4.91 11.37 16.52
CA SER A 201 -5.00 12.57 15.68
C SER A 201 -3.74 12.78 14.85
N TRP A 202 -2.56 12.52 15.41
CA TRP A 202 -1.29 12.58 14.68
C TRP A 202 -1.24 11.55 13.54
N LEU A 203 -1.64 10.29 13.79
CA LEU A 203 -1.78 9.26 12.73
C LEU A 203 -2.79 9.66 11.65
N HIS A 204 -3.90 10.27 12.04
CA HIS A 204 -4.93 10.73 11.11
C HIS A 204 -4.42 11.88 10.23
N ASN A 205 -3.51 12.69 10.75
CA ASN A 205 -2.88 13.80 10.04
C ASN A 205 -1.62 13.34 9.30
N GLU A 206 -1.77 12.38 8.39
CA GLU A 206 -0.73 11.98 7.40
C GLU A 206 0.54 11.30 7.96
N HIS A 207 0.61 10.97 9.26
CA HIS A 207 1.75 10.25 9.85
C HIS A 207 1.66 8.72 9.72
N PHE A 208 0.60 8.22 9.07
CA PHE A 208 0.36 6.78 8.91
C PHE A 208 -0.20 6.43 7.52
N VAL A 209 0.45 5.49 6.84
CA VAL A 209 -0.08 4.85 5.63
C VAL A 209 -1.01 3.71 6.04
N TYR A 210 -2.31 3.93 5.89
CA TYR A 210 -3.33 2.94 6.22
C TYR A 210 -3.40 1.84 5.17
N LEU A 211 -3.21 0.59 5.58
CA LEU A 211 -3.25 -0.57 4.68
C LEU A 211 -4.49 -1.43 4.89
N GLY A 212 -5.01 -1.50 6.12
CA GLY A 212 -6.25 -2.20 6.41
C GLY A 212 -6.77 -1.92 7.81
N ALA A 213 -8.05 -2.19 8.01
CA ALA A 213 -8.68 -2.06 9.31
C ALA A 213 -9.75 -3.13 9.55
N ARG A 214 -10.00 -3.46 10.81
CA ARG A 214 -11.12 -4.32 11.24
C ARG A 214 -11.69 -3.85 12.56
N VAL A 215 -13.01 -3.94 12.69
CA VAL A 215 -13.71 -3.70 13.95
C VAL A 215 -14.03 -5.04 14.59
N TYR A 216 -13.66 -5.17 15.85
CA TYR A 216 -13.96 -6.31 16.69
C TYR A 216 -14.89 -5.90 17.83
N GLU A 217 -15.75 -6.82 18.21
CA GLU A 217 -16.69 -6.69 19.32
C GLU A 217 -16.30 -7.66 20.44
N TYR A 218 -16.45 -7.22 21.68
CA TYR A 218 -16.28 -8.06 22.84
C TYR A 218 -17.65 -8.58 23.26
N PRO A 219 -17.95 -9.88 23.01
CA PRO A 219 -19.24 -10.44 23.37
C PRO A 219 -19.47 -10.33 24.88
N ARG A 220 -20.69 -9.99 25.26
CA ARG A 220 -21.13 -9.91 26.66
C ARG A 220 -22.22 -10.93 26.93
N LEU A 221 -22.16 -11.54 28.10
CA LEU A 221 -23.19 -12.42 28.64
C LEU A 221 -24.42 -11.60 29.06
N THR A 222 -25.54 -12.28 29.29
CA THR A 222 -26.81 -11.65 29.69
C THR A 222 -26.74 -10.93 31.04
N ASP A 223 -25.79 -11.29 31.90
CA ASP A 223 -25.49 -10.62 33.17
C ASP A 223 -24.56 -9.40 33.02
N GLY A 224 -24.13 -9.09 31.79
CA GLY A 224 -23.23 -7.99 31.47
C GLY A 224 -21.74 -8.28 31.67
N ALA A 225 -21.37 -9.51 32.07
CA ALA A 225 -19.97 -9.95 32.10
C ALA A 225 -19.44 -10.19 30.68
N TYR A 226 -18.12 -10.14 30.51
CA TYR A 226 -17.50 -10.48 29.22
C TYR A 226 -17.57 -11.99 28.98
N ALA A 227 -18.04 -12.39 27.81
CA ALA A 227 -18.01 -13.79 27.41
C ALA A 227 -16.54 -14.23 27.22
N PRO A 228 -16.19 -15.48 27.57
CA PRO A 228 -14.83 -16.01 27.42
C PRO A 228 -14.49 -16.38 25.96
N GLU A 229 -15.09 -15.70 24.98
CA GLU A 229 -14.98 -15.99 23.55
C GLU A 229 -14.02 -15.02 22.86
N GLU A 230 -13.46 -15.42 21.71
CA GLU A 230 -12.64 -14.49 20.92
C GLU A 230 -13.44 -13.26 20.52
N PRO A 231 -12.78 -12.08 20.43
CA PRO A 231 -13.41 -10.89 19.86
C PRO A 231 -14.01 -11.22 18.49
N LEU A 232 -15.29 -10.95 18.34
CA LEU A 232 -16.03 -11.27 17.13
C LEU A 232 -15.86 -10.16 16.12
N TYR A 233 -15.83 -10.48 14.84
CA TYR A 233 -15.90 -9.49 13.77
C TYR A 233 -16.74 -10.06 12.63
N GLN A 234 -17.34 -9.16 11.86
CA GLN A 234 -18.04 -9.52 10.65
C GLN A 234 -17.06 -9.47 9.47
N PRO A 235 -16.90 -10.55 8.68
CA PRO A 235 -15.94 -10.56 7.57
C PRO A 235 -16.13 -9.40 6.57
N GLN A 236 -17.37 -8.94 6.37
CA GLN A 236 -17.69 -7.82 5.49
C GLN A 236 -17.22 -6.45 5.99
N ASP A 237 -16.88 -6.32 7.29
CA ASP A 237 -16.44 -5.05 7.89
C ASP A 237 -14.92 -4.86 7.77
N GLY A 238 -14.21 -5.82 7.18
CA GLY A 238 -12.79 -5.71 6.88
C GLY A 238 -12.54 -4.67 5.79
N LEU A 239 -11.58 -3.76 6.04
CA LEU A 239 -11.14 -2.73 5.11
C LEU A 239 -9.72 -2.99 4.63
N GLY A 240 -9.42 -2.56 3.41
CA GLY A 240 -8.11 -2.66 2.80
C GLY A 240 -7.62 -4.10 2.69
N VAL A 241 -6.35 -4.34 3.03
CA VAL A 241 -5.78 -5.69 3.04
C VAL A 241 -6.47 -6.63 4.02
N LEU A 242 -7.18 -6.09 5.03
CA LEU A 242 -7.93 -6.88 6.00
C LEU A 242 -9.35 -7.23 5.53
N ARG A 243 -9.72 -6.97 4.27
CA ARG A 243 -10.88 -7.61 3.64
C ARG A 243 -10.77 -9.13 3.57
N ASP A 244 -9.55 -9.66 3.47
CA ASP A 244 -9.28 -11.10 3.42
C ASP A 244 -9.29 -11.70 4.83
N PRO A 245 -10.33 -12.46 5.24
CA PRO A 245 -10.49 -12.95 6.61
C PRO A 245 -9.33 -13.84 7.09
N GLU A 246 -8.61 -14.49 6.16
CA GLU A 246 -7.47 -15.35 6.47
C GLU A 246 -6.22 -14.55 6.87
N ARG A 247 -6.17 -13.26 6.57
CA ARG A 247 -5.09 -12.38 7.06
C ARG A 247 -5.26 -12.08 8.54
N THR A 248 -4.42 -12.71 9.34
CA THR A 248 -4.30 -12.51 10.78
C THR A 248 -3.03 -11.73 11.09
N VAL A 249 -3.18 -10.57 11.75
CA VAL A 249 -2.11 -9.57 11.93
C VAL A 249 -1.43 -9.61 13.30
N LEU A 250 -1.94 -10.43 14.22
CA LEU A 250 -1.34 -10.71 15.52
C LEU A 250 -1.09 -12.21 15.64
N ARG A 251 -0.02 -12.62 16.34
CA ARG A 251 0.22 -14.04 16.64
C ARG A 251 -1.02 -14.63 17.35
N ARG A 252 -1.54 -15.73 16.83
CA ARG A 252 -2.21 -16.74 17.66
C ARG A 252 -1.11 -17.35 18.55
N SER A 253 -0.86 -16.79 19.73
CA SER A 253 -0.22 -17.59 20.78
C SER A 253 -1.21 -18.69 21.12
N SER A 254 -0.89 -19.87 20.62
CA SER A 254 -1.62 -21.13 20.73
C SER A 254 -2.22 -21.37 22.12
N GLU A 255 -3.53 -21.58 22.18
CA GLU A 255 -4.29 -22.53 23.03
C GLU A 255 -5.70 -22.01 23.36
N PRO A 256 -6.78 -22.79 23.13
CA PRO A 256 -8.15 -22.42 23.46
C PRO A 256 -8.41 -22.16 24.95
N ALA A 257 -7.53 -22.60 25.86
CA ALA A 257 -7.73 -22.46 27.31
C ALA A 257 -7.36 -21.08 27.88
N VAL A 258 -6.76 -20.18 27.10
CA VAL A 258 -6.19 -18.89 27.57
C VAL A 258 -7.10 -17.69 27.25
N LEU A 259 -8.25 -17.91 26.60
CA LEU A 259 -9.13 -16.87 26.07
C LEU A 259 -9.68 -15.92 27.15
N THR A 260 -10.06 -16.42 28.33
CA THR A 260 -10.53 -15.59 29.45
C THR A 260 -9.43 -14.70 30.05
N ALA A 261 -8.19 -15.21 30.11
CA ALA A 261 -7.04 -14.44 30.62
C ALA A 261 -6.60 -13.37 29.62
N GLN A 262 -6.65 -13.67 28.32
CA GLN A 262 -6.32 -12.72 27.25
C GLN A 262 -7.32 -11.57 27.16
N ILE A 263 -8.63 -11.83 27.28
CA ILE A 263 -9.62 -10.74 27.34
C ILE A 263 -9.40 -9.90 28.59
N ARG A 264 -9.18 -10.51 29.76
CA ARG A 264 -8.92 -9.78 31.00
C ARG A 264 -7.66 -8.91 30.91
N SER A 265 -6.57 -9.43 30.32
CA SER A 265 -5.36 -8.66 30.03
C SER A 265 -5.67 -7.50 29.09
N ARG A 266 -6.39 -7.76 27.98
CA ARG A 266 -6.78 -6.71 27.04
C ARG A 266 -7.68 -5.66 27.64
N LEU A 267 -8.55 -6.00 28.58
CA LEU A 267 -9.35 -5.02 29.31
C LEU A 267 -8.47 -4.10 30.17
N ALA A 268 -7.38 -4.64 30.73
CA ALA A 268 -6.43 -3.91 31.56
C ALA A 268 -5.39 -3.09 30.77
N ASP A 269 -5.16 -3.40 29.50
CA ASP A 269 -4.22 -2.66 28.63
C ASP A 269 -4.58 -1.16 28.52
N PRO A 270 -3.69 -0.28 28.06
CA PRO A 270 -4.06 1.09 27.70
C PRO A 270 -5.12 1.12 26.58
N PRO A 271 -5.90 2.21 26.45
CA PRO A 271 -6.88 2.38 25.37
C PRO A 271 -6.30 2.25 23.97
N VAL A 272 -5.07 2.71 23.76
CA VAL A 272 -4.32 2.57 22.51
C VAL A 272 -3.11 1.66 22.71
N THR A 273 -2.92 0.70 21.80
CA THR A 273 -1.76 -0.19 21.76
C THR A 273 -1.08 -0.13 20.41
N VAL A 274 0.24 0.07 20.40
CA VAL A 274 1.07 0.04 19.19
C VAL A 274 2.02 -1.15 19.24
N ALA A 275 2.06 -1.95 18.19
CA ALA A 275 2.94 -3.12 18.09
C ALA A 275 3.41 -3.35 16.65
N LYS A 276 4.38 -4.24 16.45
CA LYS A 276 4.73 -4.74 15.11
C LYS A 276 3.93 -6.00 14.80
N SER A 277 3.28 -6.00 13.65
CA SER A 277 2.63 -7.19 13.09
C SER A 277 3.67 -8.23 12.64
N ASN A 278 3.26 -9.50 12.59
CA ASN A 278 4.01 -10.58 11.97
C ASN A 278 3.84 -10.64 10.44
N VAL A 279 2.98 -9.80 9.86
CA VAL A 279 2.72 -9.78 8.41
C VAL A 279 3.51 -8.63 7.78
N ARG A 280 4.22 -8.94 6.68
CA ARG A 280 4.92 -7.94 5.88
C ARG A 280 3.97 -7.29 4.88
N SER A 281 4.10 -5.99 4.68
CA SER A 281 3.33 -5.26 3.67
C SER A 281 3.80 -5.64 2.26
N ARG A 282 2.84 -5.82 1.36
CA ARG A 282 3.06 -5.85 -0.09
C ARG A 282 2.93 -4.46 -0.73
N VAL A 283 2.38 -3.50 0.00
CA VAL A 283 2.13 -2.12 -0.43
C VAL A 283 3.27 -1.21 0.05
N HIS A 284 3.72 -0.32 -0.83
CA HIS A 284 4.78 0.66 -0.60
C HIS A 284 6.15 0.02 -0.35
N ARG A 285 6.46 -0.39 0.88
CA ARG A 285 7.76 -1.02 1.25
C ARG A 285 7.57 -2.39 1.88
N ARG A 286 8.52 -3.31 1.62
CA ARG A 286 8.58 -4.68 2.16
C ARG A 286 9.01 -4.74 3.64
N GLY A 287 8.23 -4.10 4.50
CA GLY A 287 8.44 -4.05 5.95
C GLY A 287 7.36 -4.80 6.73
N TYR A 288 7.64 -5.18 7.97
CA TYR A 288 6.60 -5.61 8.91
C TYR A 288 5.64 -4.45 9.16
N MET A 289 4.33 -4.71 9.00
CA MET A 289 3.32 -3.70 9.24
C MET A 289 3.29 -3.30 10.72
N ASP A 290 2.96 -2.04 10.96
CA ASP A 290 2.64 -1.51 12.26
C ASP A 290 1.18 -1.80 12.58
N TYR A 291 0.93 -2.20 13.81
CA TYR A 291 -0.38 -2.51 14.37
C TYR A 291 -0.78 -1.41 15.35
N VAL A 292 -1.97 -0.85 15.17
CA VAL A 292 -2.58 0.11 16.11
C VAL A 292 -3.94 -0.42 16.53
N GLY A 293 -4.04 -0.87 17.78
CA GLY A 293 -5.27 -1.33 18.42
C GLY A 293 -5.89 -0.22 19.25
N ILE A 294 -7.18 0.06 19.04
CA ILE A 294 -7.91 1.12 19.74
C ILE A 294 -9.14 0.52 20.40
N LYS A 295 -9.22 0.58 21.73
CA LYS A 295 -10.39 0.11 22.47
C LYS A 295 -11.60 0.97 22.18
N ARG A 296 -12.73 0.29 21.99
CA ARG A 296 -14.06 0.91 21.89
C ARG A 296 -14.77 0.82 23.22
N TYR A 297 -15.59 1.82 23.54
CA TYR A 297 -16.34 1.89 24.79
C TYR A 297 -17.84 1.95 24.52
N GLY A 298 -18.61 1.16 25.28
CA GLY A 298 -20.06 1.20 25.23
C GLY A 298 -20.63 2.40 25.98
N ALA A 299 -21.95 2.60 25.89
CA ALA A 299 -22.65 3.67 26.62
C ALA A 299 -22.52 3.56 28.15
N ASP A 300 -22.16 2.38 28.67
CA ASP A 300 -21.88 2.14 30.09
C ASP A 300 -20.44 2.49 30.51
N GLY A 301 -19.65 3.07 29.59
CA GLY A 301 -18.25 3.44 29.81
C GLY A 301 -17.30 2.25 29.90
N LYS A 302 -17.78 1.01 29.68
CA LYS A 302 -16.94 -0.19 29.70
C LYS A 302 -16.48 -0.54 28.28
N PRO A 303 -15.30 -1.16 28.11
CA PRO A 303 -14.87 -1.64 26.80
C PRO A 303 -15.93 -2.53 26.14
N CYS A 304 -16.21 -2.31 24.86
CA CYS A 304 -17.18 -3.10 24.07
C CYS A 304 -16.56 -3.72 22.82
N GLY A 305 -15.29 -3.41 22.52
CA GLY A 305 -14.61 -3.93 21.34
C GLY A 305 -13.25 -3.29 21.13
N GLU A 306 -12.70 -3.50 19.94
CA GLU A 306 -11.42 -2.94 19.50
C GLU A 306 -11.46 -2.67 17.99
N ILE A 307 -10.89 -1.55 17.56
CA ILE A 307 -10.59 -1.28 16.16
C ILE A 307 -9.11 -1.58 15.95
N ARG A 308 -8.81 -2.42 14.96
CA ARG A 308 -7.45 -2.80 14.60
C ARG A 308 -7.08 -2.17 13.28
N PHE A 309 -6.11 -1.27 13.28
CA PHE A 309 -5.48 -0.76 12.07
C PHE A 309 -4.15 -1.47 11.83
N VAL A 310 -3.86 -1.71 10.56
CA VAL A 310 -2.51 -2.05 10.10
C VAL A 310 -2.05 -1.09 9.02
N GLY A 311 -0.77 -0.79 9.06
CA GLY A 311 -0.18 0.19 8.16
C GLY A 311 1.32 0.32 8.31
N LEU A 312 1.83 1.46 7.86
CA LEU A 312 3.24 1.81 7.96
C LEU A 312 3.32 3.28 8.39
N PHE A 313 4.19 3.59 9.36
CA PHE A 313 4.54 5.01 9.61
C PHE A 313 5.18 5.62 8.36
N THR A 314 4.84 6.88 8.08
CA THR A 314 5.41 7.65 6.95
C THR A 314 6.86 8.03 7.23
N SER A 315 7.59 8.50 6.20
CA SER A 315 8.94 9.02 6.40
C SER A 315 8.95 10.21 7.35
N GLU A 316 7.97 11.12 7.24
CA GLU A 316 7.80 12.27 8.12
C GLU A 316 7.67 11.84 9.59
N ALA A 317 6.90 10.78 9.86
CA ALA A 317 6.77 10.18 11.19
C ALA A 317 8.10 9.64 11.77
N TYR A 318 9.06 9.26 10.93
CA TYR A 318 10.40 8.81 11.39
C TYR A 318 11.37 9.97 11.62
N ASP A 319 11.20 11.06 10.89
CA ASP A 319 12.09 12.23 10.95
C ASP A 319 11.67 13.22 12.07
N GLU A 320 10.45 13.09 12.60
CA GLU A 320 9.96 13.92 13.69
C GLU A 320 10.69 13.62 15.02
N PRO A 321 11.10 14.65 15.79
CA PRO A 321 11.76 14.45 17.07
C PRO A 321 10.89 13.66 18.05
N ALA A 322 11.48 12.71 18.76
CA ALA A 322 10.75 11.83 19.69
C ALA A 322 10.05 12.57 20.85
N HIS A 323 10.42 13.82 21.14
CA HIS A 323 9.76 14.67 22.13
C HIS A 323 8.52 15.41 21.58
N ASP A 324 8.29 15.36 20.28
CA ASP A 324 7.11 15.93 19.62
C ASP A 324 6.08 14.84 19.30
N VAL A 325 6.53 13.62 18.98
CA VAL A 325 5.67 12.48 18.67
C VAL A 325 4.87 12.03 19.90
N PRO A 326 3.52 12.03 19.87
CA PRO A 326 2.71 11.55 20.99
C PRO A 326 2.99 10.09 21.36
N LEU A 327 2.74 9.72 22.61
CA LEU A 327 3.20 8.48 23.28
C LEU A 327 4.72 8.43 23.50
N LEU A 328 5.53 8.77 22.50
CA LEU A 328 6.99 8.83 22.65
C LEU A 328 7.39 9.99 23.56
N ARG A 329 6.84 11.18 23.36
CA ARG A 329 7.11 12.35 24.20
C ARG A 329 6.77 12.12 25.66
N ALA A 330 5.64 11.46 25.94
CA ALA A 330 5.25 11.09 27.30
C ALA A 330 6.26 10.10 27.93
N LYS A 331 6.73 9.12 27.13
CA LYS A 331 7.74 8.16 27.57
C LYS A 331 9.10 8.81 27.80
N VAL A 332 9.53 9.72 26.93
CA VAL A 332 10.77 10.49 27.05
C VAL A 332 10.72 11.34 28.31
N ALA A 333 9.65 12.13 28.51
CA ALA A 333 9.46 12.96 29.69
C ALA A 333 9.52 12.13 30.99
N HIS A 334 8.88 10.96 31.01
CA HIS A 334 8.93 10.04 32.15
C HIS A 334 10.34 9.52 32.44
N ILE A 335 11.10 9.17 31.40
CA ILE A 335 12.48 8.70 31.54
C ILE A 335 13.39 9.82 32.06
N LEU A 336 13.27 11.04 31.51
CA LEU A 336 14.06 12.20 31.94
C LEU A 336 13.77 12.57 33.40
N ALA A 337 12.49 12.58 33.79
CA ALA A 337 12.08 12.82 35.17
C ALA A 337 12.67 11.77 36.13
N LYS A 338 12.67 10.48 35.74
CA LYS A 338 13.29 9.40 36.52
C LYS A 338 14.81 9.50 36.58
N ALA A 339 15.44 10.01 35.53
CA ALA A 339 16.88 10.17 35.45
C ALA A 339 17.39 11.44 36.17
N GLY A 340 16.51 12.35 36.57
CA GLY A 340 16.88 13.66 37.13
C GLY A 340 17.56 14.59 36.11
N ALA A 341 17.36 14.33 34.82
CA ALA A 341 17.89 15.14 33.73
C ALA A 341 16.93 16.29 33.40
N ALA A 342 17.48 17.43 32.99
CA ALA A 342 16.66 18.52 32.45
C ALA A 342 16.04 18.10 31.09
N PRO A 343 14.85 18.63 30.74
CA PRO A 343 14.13 18.30 29.50
C PRO A 343 14.95 18.48 28.23
#